data_AF-A0AAY4C6D4-F1
#
_entry.id   AF-A0AAY4C6D4-F1
#
_cell.length_a   1.000
_cell.length_b   1.000
_cell.length_c   1.000
_cell.angle_alpha   90.00
_cell.angle_beta   90.00
_cell.angle_gamma   90.00
#
_symmetry.space_group_name_H-M   'P 1'
#
loop_
_entity.id
_entity.type
_entity.pdbx_description
1 polymer ?
#
loop_
_entity_poly.entity_id
_entity_poly.type
_entity_poly.pdbx_seq_one_letter_code
_entity_poly.pdbx_strand_id
1 'polypeptide(L)'
;MSLQWTAVATFLYAEVFAVLLLCVPFISPKRWSNFFKSRLVQAIATYGNTFFMVVIGILVFLLIDALREARKYSVTDKVDLSNNPVAIEHIHMKLFRAQRNEYIAGFALLLCLLLRRLATLLSQQATLMASNEAFKKQAEGANDAAKKYMEENEKLQEKLRDAGIEIPEVGSKPTKGLQEENKALKEEVKKWKDELEATKKVLHKSESDVKAMKKQAENLTMEYDRLLEEHAQLQVILPLSYLNSKVPNNCVL
;
A
#
# COMPACT_ATOMS: atom_id res chain seq x y z
N MET A 1 -27.33 9.69 -25.13
CA MET A 1 -26.38 8.70 -24.59
C MET A 1 -27.19 7.46 -24.18
N SER A 2 -26.66 6.24 -24.27
CA SER A 2 -27.36 5.08 -23.72
C SER A 2 -27.31 5.11 -22.19
N LEU A 3 -28.24 4.41 -21.54
CA LEU A 3 -28.39 4.40 -20.07
C LEU A 3 -27.11 3.99 -19.33
N GLN A 4 -26.31 3.10 -19.91
CA GLN A 4 -24.99 2.73 -19.36
C GLN A 4 -24.04 3.92 -19.26
N TRP A 5 -23.90 4.71 -20.33
CA TRP A 5 -22.94 5.81 -20.39
C TRP A 5 -23.38 7.00 -19.53
N THR A 6 -24.69 7.19 -19.33
CA THR A 6 -25.22 8.15 -18.35
C THR A 6 -24.92 7.73 -16.92
N ALA A 7 -24.96 6.43 -16.61
CA ALA A 7 -24.59 5.93 -15.29
C ALA A 7 -23.09 6.14 -15.01
N VAL A 8 -22.21 5.82 -15.97
CA VAL A 8 -20.77 6.06 -15.84
C VAL A 8 -20.46 7.56 -15.72
N ALA A 9 -21.13 8.42 -16.48
CA ALA A 9 -20.95 9.87 -16.36
C ALA A 9 -21.41 10.39 -14.99
N THR A 10 -22.53 9.88 -14.45
CA THR A 10 -23.00 10.25 -13.12
C THR A 10 -22.00 9.82 -12.04
N PHE A 11 -21.44 8.61 -12.18
CA PHE A 11 -20.39 8.11 -11.31
C PHE A 11 -19.15 9.01 -11.37
N LEU A 12 -18.67 9.38 -12.57
CA LEU A 12 -17.57 10.32 -12.75
C LEU A 12 -17.83 11.66 -12.05
N TYR A 13 -19.04 12.23 -12.18
CA TYR A 13 -19.36 13.49 -11.51
C TYR A 13 -19.37 13.36 -9.99
N ALA A 14 -19.85 12.25 -9.45
CA ALA A 14 -19.77 11.97 -8.02
C ALA A 14 -18.31 11.84 -7.55
N GLU A 15 -17.43 11.24 -8.36
CA GLU A 15 -16.00 11.16 -8.05
C GLU A 15 -15.32 12.52 -8.06
N VAL A 16 -15.56 13.34 -9.09
CA VAL A 16 -15.03 14.71 -9.15
C VAL A 16 -15.48 15.51 -7.94
N PHE A 17 -16.76 15.42 -7.59
CA PHE A 17 -17.30 16.07 -6.39
C PHE A 17 -16.60 15.58 -5.11
N ALA A 18 -16.40 14.27 -4.97
CA ALA A 18 -15.71 13.69 -3.83
C ALA A 18 -14.25 14.16 -3.76
N VAL A 19 -13.53 14.21 -4.87
CA VAL A 19 -12.14 14.71 -4.92
C VAL A 19 -12.08 16.17 -4.52
N LEU A 20 -12.95 17.01 -5.10
CA LEU A 20 -13.01 18.43 -4.75
C LEU A 20 -13.27 18.60 -3.26
N LEU A 21 -14.26 17.90 -2.72
CA LEU A 21 -14.62 17.95 -1.31
C LEU A 21 -13.48 17.46 -0.39
N LEU A 22 -12.74 16.43 -0.79
CA LEU A 22 -11.57 15.92 -0.06
C LEU A 22 -10.35 16.86 -0.15
N CYS A 23 -10.19 17.59 -1.25
CA CYS A 23 -9.10 18.55 -1.45
C CYS A 23 -9.35 19.92 -0.79
N VAL A 24 -10.56 20.18 -0.27
CA VAL A 24 -10.86 21.43 0.43
C VAL A 24 -10.02 21.53 1.72
N PRO A 25 -9.17 22.57 1.88
CA PRO A 25 -8.32 22.75 3.07
C PRO A 25 -9.12 23.09 4.33
N PHE A 26 -10.42 23.39 4.20
CA PHE A 26 -11.31 23.77 5.29
C PHE A 26 -11.63 22.63 6.27
N ILE A 27 -11.46 21.37 5.85
CA ILE A 27 -11.82 20.20 6.66
C ILE A 27 -10.54 19.54 7.15
N SER A 28 -10.23 19.74 8.44
CA SER A 28 -9.10 19.12 9.11
C SER A 28 -9.10 17.58 8.95
N PRO A 29 -7.94 16.94 8.73
CA PRO A 29 -7.79 15.48 8.73
C PRO A 29 -8.32 14.81 10.00
N LYS A 30 -8.34 15.50 11.15
CA LYS A 30 -8.94 14.97 12.39
C LYS A 30 -10.46 14.81 12.29
N ARG A 31 -11.15 15.76 11.64
CA ARG A 31 -12.61 15.68 11.43
C ARG A 31 -12.93 14.51 10.49
N TRP A 32 -12.15 14.38 9.42
CA TRP A 32 -12.20 13.23 8.53
C TRP A 32 -11.94 11.91 9.27
N SER A 33 -10.92 11.81 10.13
CA SER A 33 -10.69 10.61 10.95
C SER A 33 -11.90 10.21 11.75
N ASN A 34 -12.59 11.17 12.38
CA ASN A 34 -13.73 10.85 13.22
C ASN A 34 -14.93 10.39 12.39
N PHE A 35 -15.11 10.95 11.19
CA PHE A 35 -16.07 10.45 10.21
C PHE A 35 -15.69 9.05 9.69
N PHE A 36 -14.42 8.83 9.34
CA PHE A 36 -13.89 7.56 8.84
C PHE A 36 -13.87 6.45 9.91
N LYS A 37 -13.82 6.80 11.20
CA LYS A 37 -13.92 5.86 12.33
C LYS A 37 -15.37 5.48 12.68
N SER A 38 -16.36 6.09 12.04
CA SER A 38 -17.76 5.71 12.27
C SER A 38 -18.03 4.28 11.78
N ARG A 39 -18.91 3.55 12.47
CA ARG A 39 -19.24 2.13 12.15
C ARG A 39 -19.71 1.95 10.70
N LEU A 40 -20.35 2.97 10.14
CA LEU A 40 -20.82 3.02 8.77
C LEU A 40 -19.63 3.04 7.78
N VAL A 41 -18.63 3.88 8.05
CA VAL A 41 -17.44 3.98 7.20
C VAL A 41 -16.49 2.79 7.38
N GLN A 42 -16.45 2.19 8.57
CA GLN A 42 -15.71 0.96 8.81
C GLN A 42 -16.33 -0.24 8.06
N ALA A 43 -17.66 -0.34 8.01
CA ALA A 43 -18.36 -1.31 7.16
C ALA A 43 -18.10 -1.03 5.67
N ILE A 44 -18.17 0.22 5.23
CA ILE A 44 -17.78 0.61 3.86
C ILE A 44 -16.31 0.31 3.60
N ALA A 45 -15.39 0.42 4.56
CA ALA A 45 -13.98 0.10 4.33
C ALA A 45 -13.75 -1.40 4.13
N THR A 46 -14.45 -2.25 4.90
CA THR A 46 -14.36 -3.72 4.77
C THR A 46 -14.96 -4.22 3.46
N TYR A 47 -16.18 -3.78 3.12
CA TYR A 47 -16.82 -4.16 1.84
C TYR A 47 -16.31 -3.34 0.65
N GLY A 48 -15.72 -2.19 0.91
CA GLY A 48 -15.28 -1.23 -0.09
C GLY A 48 -14.09 -1.72 -0.89
N ASN A 49 -13.23 -2.56 -0.34
CA ASN A 49 -12.13 -3.14 -1.13
C ASN A 49 -12.68 -4.08 -2.21
N THR A 50 -13.64 -4.95 -1.85
CA THR A 50 -14.30 -5.84 -2.80
C THR A 50 -15.14 -5.06 -3.81
N PHE A 51 -15.94 -4.10 -3.34
CA PHE A 51 -16.73 -3.21 -4.21
C PHE A 51 -15.83 -2.44 -5.19
N PHE A 52 -14.71 -1.89 -4.72
CA PHE A 52 -13.74 -1.18 -5.54
C PHE A 52 -13.13 -2.07 -6.62
N MET A 53 -12.74 -3.31 -6.31
CA MET A 53 -12.24 -4.25 -7.30
C MET A 53 -13.28 -4.56 -8.38
N VAL A 54 -14.55 -4.73 -7.99
CA VAL A 54 -15.65 -4.95 -8.93
C VAL A 54 -15.87 -3.72 -9.82
N VAL A 55 -15.92 -2.51 -9.25
CA VAL A 55 -16.09 -1.26 -10.00
C VAL A 55 -14.93 -1.04 -10.98
N ILE A 56 -13.69 -1.28 -10.55
CA ILE A 56 -12.53 -1.22 -11.44
C ILE A 56 -12.66 -2.24 -12.57
N GLY A 57 -13.04 -3.48 -12.27
CA GLY A 57 -13.27 -4.51 -13.30
C GLY A 57 -14.32 -4.08 -14.33
N ILE A 58 -15.44 -3.50 -13.88
CA ILE A 58 -16.50 -2.97 -14.76
C ILE A 58 -15.99 -1.80 -15.60
N LEU A 59 -15.26 -0.85 -15.00
CA LEU A 59 -14.71 0.31 -15.71
C LEU A 59 -13.66 -0.10 -16.74
N VAL A 60 -12.80 -1.07 -16.43
CA VAL A 60 -11.83 -1.64 -17.38
C VAL A 60 -12.56 -2.31 -18.54
N PHE A 61 -13.60 -3.11 -18.26
CA PHE A 61 -14.39 -3.76 -19.30
C PHE A 61 -15.07 -2.74 -20.23
N LEU A 62 -15.69 -1.70 -19.67
CA LEU A 62 -16.32 -0.61 -20.43
C LEU A 62 -15.29 0.21 -21.22
N LEU A 63 -14.08 0.42 -20.66
CA LEU A 63 -12.99 1.09 -21.37
C LEU A 63 -12.52 0.27 -22.57
N ILE A 64 -12.38 -1.06 -22.42
CA ILE A 64 -12.03 -1.96 -23.51
C ILE A 64 -13.14 -1.97 -24.58
N ASP A 65 -14.41 -1.99 -24.17
CA ASP A 65 -15.55 -1.93 -25.09
C ASP A 65 -15.56 -0.63 -25.89
N ALA A 66 -15.38 0.52 -25.22
CA ALA A 66 -15.28 1.82 -25.87
C ALA A 66 -14.07 1.92 -26.80
N LEU A 67 -12.90 1.40 -26.39
CA LEU A 67 -11.69 1.34 -27.22
C LEU A 67 -11.90 0.47 -28.46
N ARG A 68 -12.54 -0.68 -28.30
CA ARG A 68 -12.87 -1.57 -29.41
C ARG A 68 -13.84 -0.89 -30.37
N GLU A 69 -14.85 -0.21 -29.86
CA GLU A 69 -15.82 0.52 -30.66
C GLU A 69 -15.19 1.73 -31.37
N ALA A 70 -14.31 2.48 -30.71
CA ALA A 70 -13.55 3.58 -31.29
C ALA A 70 -12.60 3.09 -32.41
N ARG A 71 -11.86 1.99 -32.20
CA ARG A 71 -11.00 1.40 -33.24
C ARG A 71 -11.81 0.84 -34.40
N LYS A 72 -12.93 0.17 -34.14
CA LYS A 72 -13.82 -0.39 -35.16
C LYS A 72 -14.31 0.71 -36.11
N TYR A 73 -14.79 1.83 -35.56
CA TYR A 73 -15.29 2.93 -36.38
C TYR A 73 -14.18 3.83 -36.96
N SER A 74 -12.97 3.81 -36.41
CA SER A 74 -11.81 4.56 -36.93
C SER A 74 -11.15 3.89 -38.15
N VAL A 75 -11.17 2.55 -38.25
CA VAL A 75 -10.51 1.82 -39.35
C VAL A 75 -11.43 1.61 -40.55
N THR A 76 -12.76 1.58 -40.33
CA THR A 76 -13.76 1.43 -41.40
C THR A 76 -13.79 2.62 -42.38
N ASP A 77 -13.17 3.76 -42.06
CA ASP A 77 -12.98 4.90 -42.97
C ASP A 77 -12.21 4.55 -44.26
N LYS A 78 -11.46 3.44 -44.28
CA LYS A 78 -10.59 3.09 -45.42
C LYS A 78 -11.21 2.16 -46.47
N VAL A 79 -12.33 1.49 -46.19
CA VAL A 79 -12.68 0.28 -46.98
C VAL A 79 -13.86 0.43 -47.93
N ASP A 80 -14.89 1.27 -47.75
CA ASP A 80 -15.99 1.34 -48.76
C ASP A 80 -16.94 2.54 -48.62
N LEU A 81 -16.44 3.71 -48.19
CA LEU A 81 -17.29 4.86 -47.86
C LEU A 81 -17.55 5.85 -49.01
N SER A 82 -16.87 5.72 -50.16
CA SER A 82 -16.92 6.71 -51.24
C SER A 82 -18.28 6.79 -51.96
N ASN A 83 -19.16 5.78 -51.81
CA ASN A 83 -20.35 5.64 -52.65
C ASN A 83 -21.67 6.16 -52.04
N ASN A 84 -21.68 6.59 -50.76
CA ASN A 84 -22.87 7.17 -50.12
C ASN A 84 -22.51 8.20 -49.02
N PRO A 85 -22.65 9.52 -49.28
CA PRO A 85 -22.27 10.57 -48.33
C PRO A 85 -23.04 10.52 -47.00
N VAL A 86 -24.28 10.00 -46.99
CA VAL A 86 -25.10 9.86 -45.77
C VAL A 86 -24.52 8.79 -44.82
N ALA A 87 -23.85 7.77 -45.34
CA ALA A 87 -23.23 6.72 -44.54
C ALA A 87 -21.96 7.20 -43.81
N ILE A 88 -21.20 8.11 -44.44
CA ILE A 88 -20.00 8.73 -43.87
C ILE A 88 -20.36 9.52 -42.61
N GLU A 89 -21.37 10.39 -42.69
CA GLU A 89 -21.81 11.22 -41.55
C GLU A 89 -22.26 10.37 -40.35
N HIS A 90 -22.97 9.27 -40.62
CA HIS A 90 -23.44 8.37 -39.57
C HIS A 90 -22.30 7.61 -38.86
N ILE A 91 -21.21 7.31 -39.58
CA ILE A 91 -20.01 6.68 -39.02
C ILE A 91 -19.21 7.68 -38.18
N HIS A 92 -18.98 8.90 -38.69
CA HIS A 92 -18.34 9.97 -37.92
C HIS A 92 -19.11 10.23 -36.60
N MET A 93 -20.44 10.28 -36.64
CA MET A 93 -21.26 10.44 -35.43
C MET A 93 -21.06 9.30 -34.41
N LYS A 94 -20.88 8.06 -34.86
CA LYS A 94 -20.60 6.91 -33.98
C LYS A 94 -19.18 6.95 -33.43
N LEU A 95 -18.20 7.39 -34.22
CA LEU A 95 -16.82 7.56 -33.79
C LEU A 95 -16.71 8.61 -32.67
N PHE A 96 -17.31 9.80 -32.85
CA PHE A 96 -17.36 10.83 -31.81
C PHE A 96 -18.10 10.37 -30.54
N ARG A 97 -19.09 9.48 -30.69
CA ARG A 97 -19.78 8.87 -29.56
C ARG A 97 -18.83 7.94 -28.79
N ALA A 98 -18.12 7.05 -29.48
CA ALA A 98 -17.17 6.13 -28.86
C ALA A 98 -16.00 6.85 -28.18
N GLN A 99 -15.45 7.88 -28.82
CA GLN A 99 -14.34 8.68 -28.28
C GLN A 99 -14.72 9.39 -26.96
N ARG A 100 -15.91 10.00 -26.88
CA ARG A 100 -16.38 10.62 -25.63
C ARG A 100 -16.59 9.59 -24.52
N ASN A 101 -17.13 8.43 -24.86
CA ASN A 101 -17.38 7.35 -23.90
C ASN A 101 -16.07 6.78 -23.35
N GLU A 102 -15.04 6.66 -24.21
CA GLU A 102 -13.69 6.27 -23.81
C GLU A 102 -13.10 7.25 -22.79
N TYR A 103 -13.20 8.56 -23.05
CA TYR A 103 -12.73 9.57 -22.10
C TYR A 103 -13.48 9.49 -20.78
N ILE A 104 -14.82 9.37 -20.78
CA ILE A 104 -15.61 9.28 -19.56
C ILE A 104 -15.19 8.06 -18.72
N ALA A 105 -15.07 6.88 -19.35
CA ALA A 105 -14.63 5.67 -18.65
C ALA A 105 -13.18 5.80 -18.15
N GLY A 106 -12.27 6.33 -18.98
CA GLY A 106 -10.86 6.48 -18.63
C GLY A 106 -10.64 7.46 -17.48
N PHE A 107 -11.31 8.61 -17.50
CA PHE A 107 -11.26 9.59 -16.41
C PHE A 107 -11.88 9.04 -15.13
N ALA A 108 -12.99 8.29 -15.22
CA ALA A 108 -13.60 7.67 -14.05
C ALA A 108 -12.63 6.66 -13.42
N LEU A 109 -12.00 5.82 -14.25
CA LEU A 109 -11.01 4.85 -13.78
C LEU A 109 -9.83 5.55 -13.06
N LEU A 110 -9.29 6.62 -13.66
CA LEU A 110 -8.21 7.41 -13.08
C LEU A 110 -8.62 8.04 -11.74
N LEU A 111 -9.77 8.72 -11.71
CA LEU A 111 -10.27 9.40 -10.51
C LEU A 111 -10.63 8.41 -9.40
N CYS A 112 -11.16 7.24 -9.74
CA CYS A 112 -11.42 6.17 -8.78
C CYS A 112 -10.14 5.74 -8.05
N LEU A 113 -9.06 5.50 -8.80
CA LEU A 113 -7.75 5.16 -8.24
C LEU A 113 -7.18 6.30 -7.39
N LEU A 114 -7.31 7.54 -7.84
CA LEU A 114 -6.86 8.72 -7.10
C LEU A 114 -7.64 8.89 -5.79
N LEU A 115 -8.97 8.74 -5.81
CA LEU A 115 -9.83 8.80 -4.62
C LEU A 115 -9.45 7.74 -3.58
N ARG A 116 -9.25 6.49 -4.01
CA ARG A 116 -8.78 5.41 -3.14
C ARG A 116 -7.47 5.78 -2.45
N ARG A 117 -6.52 6.32 -3.22
CA ARG A 117 -5.22 6.76 -2.69
C ARG A 117 -5.37 7.93 -1.72
N LEU A 118 -6.13 8.96 -2.07
CA LEU A 118 -6.38 10.13 -1.22
C LEU A 118 -7.06 9.74 0.10
N ALA A 119 -8.12 8.93 0.06
CA ALA A 119 -8.82 8.47 1.25
C ALA A 119 -7.90 7.68 2.20
N THR A 120 -7.06 6.81 1.64
CA THR A 120 -6.09 6.03 2.42
C THR A 120 -5.04 6.93 3.07
N LEU A 121 -4.49 7.87 2.31
CA LEU A 121 -3.50 8.83 2.82
C LEU A 121 -4.08 9.73 3.90
N LEU A 122 -5.31 10.22 3.75
CA LEU A 122 -5.98 11.01 4.78
C LEU A 122 -6.17 10.21 6.08
N SER A 123 -6.57 8.94 5.97
CA SER A 123 -6.74 8.06 7.13
C SER A 123 -5.42 7.81 7.87
N GLN A 124 -4.34 7.57 7.12
CA GLN A 124 -2.98 7.42 7.67
C GLN A 124 -2.50 8.72 8.34
N GLN A 125 -2.67 9.85 7.66
CA GLN A 125 -2.26 11.16 8.17
C GLN A 125 -3.01 11.52 9.45
N ALA A 126 -4.32 11.26 9.51
CA ALA A 126 -5.10 11.54 10.71
C ALA A 126 -4.70 10.64 11.90
N THR A 127 -4.36 9.37 11.64
CA THR A 127 -3.84 8.45 12.66
C THR A 127 -2.48 8.91 13.19
N LEU A 128 -1.59 9.33 12.29
CA LEU A 128 -0.27 9.89 12.64
C LEU A 128 -0.36 11.20 13.42
N MET A 129 -1.34 12.06 13.11
CA MET A 129 -1.57 13.28 13.88
C MET A 129 -2.07 12.98 15.29
N ALA A 130 -2.96 12.00 15.43
CA ALA A 130 -3.49 11.60 16.74
C ALA A 130 -2.39 10.97 17.62
N SER A 131 -1.52 10.12 17.06
CA SER A 131 -0.39 9.56 17.79
C SER A 131 0.65 10.60 18.17
N ASN A 132 0.97 11.55 17.27
CA ASN A 132 1.88 12.65 17.59
C ASN A 132 1.36 13.53 18.73
N GLU A 133 0.06 13.84 18.74
CA GLU A 133 -0.51 14.61 19.85
C GLU A 133 -0.46 13.83 21.17
N ALA A 134 -0.73 12.52 21.14
CA ALA A 134 -0.61 11.67 22.33
C ALA A 134 0.84 11.61 22.85
N PHE A 135 1.82 11.42 21.96
CA PHE A 135 3.24 11.43 22.34
C PHE A 135 3.69 12.78 22.88
N LYS A 136 3.23 13.89 22.29
CA LYS A 136 3.53 15.23 22.78
C LYS A 136 3.00 15.41 24.20
N LYS A 137 1.75 15.03 24.47
CA LYS A 137 1.16 15.07 25.82
C LYS A 137 1.90 14.14 26.80
N GLN A 138 2.32 12.97 26.35
CA GLN A 138 3.09 12.03 27.18
C GLN A 138 4.46 12.60 27.56
N ALA A 139 5.15 13.24 26.61
CA ALA A 139 6.44 13.89 26.85
C ALA A 139 6.30 15.10 27.79
N GLU A 140 5.27 15.94 27.60
CA GLU A 140 4.95 17.06 28.48
C GLU A 140 4.64 16.58 29.90
N GLY A 141 3.78 15.56 30.05
CA GLY A 141 3.44 14.99 31.35
C GLY A 141 4.64 14.36 32.08
N ALA A 142 5.53 13.68 31.37
CA ALA A 142 6.77 13.14 31.95
C ALA A 142 7.74 14.25 32.37
N ASN A 143 7.83 15.32 31.59
CA ASN A 143 8.66 16.48 31.92
C ASN A 143 8.12 17.24 33.13
N ASP A 144 6.80 17.41 33.23
CA ASP A 144 6.16 18.04 34.39
C ASP A 144 6.32 17.19 35.66
N ALA A 145 6.20 15.86 35.54
CA ALA A 145 6.49 14.96 36.66
C ALA A 145 7.95 15.04 37.09
N ALA A 146 8.89 15.05 36.14
CA ALA A 146 10.31 15.21 36.42
C ALA A 146 10.61 16.55 37.12
N LYS A 147 10.00 17.66 36.66
CA LYS A 147 10.11 18.96 37.33
C LYS A 147 9.59 18.93 38.76
N LYS A 148 8.43 18.33 39.00
CA LYS A 148 7.89 18.17 40.36
C LYS A 148 8.82 17.36 41.25
N TYR A 149 9.37 16.26 40.75
CA TYR A 149 10.36 15.47 41.51
C TYR A 149 11.65 16.23 41.78
N MET A 150 12.10 17.10 40.87
CA MET A 150 13.26 17.97 41.09
C MET A 150 12.96 19.02 42.17
N GLU A 151 11.81 19.69 42.11
CA GLU A 151 11.39 20.68 43.12
C GLU A 151 11.14 20.07 44.50
N GLU A 152 10.52 18.89 44.57
CA GLU A 152 10.32 18.16 45.83
C GLU A 152 11.65 17.73 46.43
N ASN A 153 12.58 17.23 45.61
CA ASN A 153 13.94 16.91 46.08
C ASN A 153 14.67 18.15 46.60
N GLU A 154 14.58 19.29 45.91
CA GLU A 154 15.22 20.53 46.34
C GLU A 154 14.65 21.02 47.69
N LYS A 155 13.31 21.00 47.86
CA LYS A 155 12.65 21.34 49.14
C LYS A 155 13.00 20.37 50.26
N LEU A 156 13.12 19.08 49.97
CA LEU A 156 13.55 18.08 50.96
C LEU A 156 15.00 18.32 51.37
N GLN A 157 15.88 18.65 50.41
CA GLN A 157 17.24 19.04 50.71
C GLN A 157 17.27 20.30 51.58
N GLU A 158 16.56 21.37 51.21
CA GLU A 158 16.52 22.61 52.02
C GLU A 158 16.09 22.34 53.48
N LYS A 159 15.03 21.54 53.69
CA LYS A 159 14.58 21.13 55.03
C LYS A 159 15.61 20.31 55.82
N LEU A 160 16.38 19.45 55.15
CA LEU A 160 17.45 18.68 55.78
C LEU A 160 18.63 19.59 56.20
N ARG A 161 18.95 20.61 55.37
CA ARG A 161 19.95 21.65 55.66
C ARG A 161 19.56 22.45 56.90
N ASP A 162 18.31 22.92 56.96
CA ASP A 162 17.78 23.67 58.10
C ASP A 162 17.72 22.85 59.41
N ALA A 163 17.52 21.53 59.30
CA ALA A 163 17.54 20.61 60.43
C ALA A 163 18.96 20.30 60.97
N GLY A 164 20.01 20.89 60.39
CA GLY A 164 21.40 20.69 60.80
C GLY A 164 21.98 19.31 60.45
N ILE A 165 21.32 18.57 59.56
CA ILE A 165 21.78 17.27 59.05
C ILE A 165 22.62 17.55 57.80
N GLU A 166 23.90 17.14 57.80
CA GLU A 166 24.75 17.21 56.62
C GLU A 166 24.11 16.42 55.47
N ILE A 167 23.61 17.14 54.48
CA ILE A 167 23.10 16.55 53.25
C ILE A 167 24.31 16.08 52.46
N PRO A 168 24.37 14.82 52.02
CA PRO A 168 25.30 14.44 50.98
C PRO A 168 24.91 15.26 49.74
N GLU A 169 25.74 16.23 49.35
CA GLU A 169 25.59 16.89 48.06
C GLU A 169 25.36 15.83 46.99
N VAL A 170 24.35 16.05 46.16
CA VAL A 170 24.16 15.33 44.91
C VAL A 170 25.42 15.56 44.06
N GLY A 171 26.43 14.73 44.26
CA GLY A 171 27.74 14.89 43.64
C GLY A 171 28.95 14.42 44.46
N SER A 172 28.92 14.36 45.80
CA SER A 172 30.14 14.03 46.57
C SER A 172 29.98 12.85 47.54
N LYS A 173 30.69 11.77 47.18
CA LYS A 173 30.97 10.50 47.89
C LYS A 173 29.79 9.50 48.00
N PRO A 174 29.81 8.41 47.21
CA PRO A 174 28.79 7.38 47.29
C PRO A 174 28.93 6.57 48.58
N THR A 175 27.85 6.50 49.37
CA THR A 175 27.63 5.48 50.38
C THR A 175 27.83 4.10 49.74
N LYS A 176 28.57 3.20 50.38
CA LYS A 176 29.00 1.91 49.81
C LYS A 176 27.87 1.12 49.11
N GLY A 177 26.65 1.17 49.64
CA GLY A 177 25.48 0.52 49.03
C GLY A 177 25.03 1.12 47.69
N LEU A 178 25.08 2.44 47.51
CA LEU A 178 24.75 3.12 46.24
C LEU A 178 25.83 2.92 45.17
N GLN A 179 27.07 2.66 45.59
CA GLN A 179 28.18 2.30 44.70
C GLN A 179 28.08 0.85 44.23
N GLU A 180 27.59 -0.05 45.08
CA GLU A 180 27.27 -1.44 44.74
C GLU A 180 26.04 -1.51 43.83
N GLU A 181 24.96 -0.77 44.11
CA GLU A 181 23.80 -0.67 43.22
C GLU A 181 24.15 -0.05 41.88
N ASN A 182 24.93 1.03 41.82
CA ASN A 182 25.37 1.60 40.54
C ASN A 182 26.30 0.66 39.76
N LYS A 183 27.09 -0.18 40.44
CA LYS A 183 27.90 -1.22 39.78
C LYS A 183 27.00 -2.33 39.26
N ALA A 184 26.05 -2.81 40.05
CA ALA A 184 25.08 -3.83 39.67
C ALA A 184 24.21 -3.36 38.48
N LEU A 185 23.66 -2.15 38.54
CA LEU A 185 22.90 -1.54 37.43
C LEU A 185 23.76 -1.36 36.18
N LYS A 186 25.03 -0.96 36.30
CA LYS A 186 25.94 -0.87 35.15
C LYS A 186 26.25 -2.23 34.55
N GLU A 187 26.40 -3.27 35.38
CA GLU A 187 26.59 -4.65 34.92
C GLU A 187 25.35 -5.18 34.23
N GLU A 188 24.15 -4.94 34.75
CA GLU A 188 22.89 -5.29 34.09
C GLU A 188 22.75 -4.55 32.76
N VAL A 189 22.94 -3.23 32.71
CA VAL A 189 22.89 -2.46 31.46
C VAL A 189 23.89 -2.99 30.42
N LYS A 190 25.08 -3.41 30.86
CA LYS A 190 26.07 -4.03 29.99
C LYS A 190 25.61 -5.40 29.50
N LYS A 191 25.07 -6.24 30.38
CA LYS A 191 24.53 -7.56 30.04
C LYS A 191 23.36 -7.46 29.06
N TRP A 192 22.41 -6.56 29.31
CA TRP A 192 21.29 -6.29 28.41
C TRP A 192 21.76 -5.73 27.06
N LYS A 193 22.81 -4.90 27.02
CA LYS A 193 23.42 -4.45 25.76
C LYS A 193 24.09 -5.59 24.99
N ASP A 194 24.82 -6.45 25.68
CA ASP A 194 25.50 -7.60 25.07
C ASP A 194 24.47 -8.62 24.54
N GLU A 195 23.39 -8.86 25.29
CA GLU A 195 22.25 -9.67 24.84
C GLU A 195 21.54 -9.03 23.65
N LEU A 196 21.31 -7.71 23.66
CA LEU A 196 20.71 -6.99 22.53
C LEU A 196 21.59 -7.08 21.27
N GLU A 197 22.91 -6.93 21.40
CA GLU A 197 23.84 -7.11 20.28
C GLU A 197 23.87 -8.56 19.78
N ALA A 198 23.85 -9.54 20.69
CA ALA A 198 23.82 -10.96 20.34
C ALA A 198 22.52 -11.31 19.59
N THR A 199 21.36 -10.90 20.10
CA THR A 199 20.06 -11.10 19.45
C THR A 199 20.01 -10.39 18.11
N LYS A 200 20.55 -9.16 18.01
CA LYS A 200 20.62 -8.42 16.73
C LYS A 200 21.50 -9.12 15.69
N LYS A 201 22.64 -9.70 16.11
CA LYS A 201 23.50 -10.51 15.23
C LYS A 201 22.80 -11.78 14.78
N VAL A 202 22.11 -12.49 15.67
CA VAL A 202 21.33 -13.69 15.34
C VAL A 202 20.19 -13.35 14.38
N LEU A 203 19.46 -12.26 14.62
CA LEU A 203 18.39 -11.79 13.74
C LEU A 203 18.93 -11.47 12.35
N HIS A 204 20.05 -10.74 12.26
CA HIS A 204 20.67 -10.42 10.98
C HIS A 204 21.13 -11.67 10.21
N LYS A 205 21.70 -12.65 10.92
CA LYS A 205 22.10 -13.94 10.31
C LYS A 205 20.88 -14.72 9.81
N SER A 206 19.82 -14.78 10.61
CA SER A 206 18.56 -15.41 10.21
C SER A 206 17.93 -14.70 9.01
N GLU A 207 17.96 -13.38 8.95
CA GLU A 207 17.44 -12.61 7.82
C GLU A 207 18.25 -12.87 6.53
N SER A 208 19.58 -12.98 6.63
CA SER A 208 20.42 -13.37 5.49
C SER A 208 20.15 -14.81 5.03
N ASP A 209 19.95 -15.74 5.97
CA ASP A 209 19.65 -17.14 5.66
C ASP A 209 18.27 -17.27 4.98
N VAL A 210 17.26 -16.52 5.44
CA VAL A 210 15.93 -16.46 4.80
C VAL A 210 16.03 -15.88 3.39
N LYS A 211 16.82 -14.82 3.17
CA LYS A 211 17.05 -14.27 1.82
C LYS A 211 17.75 -15.28 0.92
N ALA A 212 18.74 -16.00 1.42
CA ALA A 212 19.43 -17.05 0.68
C ALA A 212 18.48 -18.22 0.33
N MET A 213 17.69 -18.69 1.30
CA MET A 213 16.68 -19.73 1.10
C MET A 213 15.63 -19.32 0.08
N LYS A 214 15.17 -18.05 0.12
CA LYS A 214 14.21 -17.53 -0.86
C LYS A 214 14.79 -17.56 -2.28
N LYS A 215 16.04 -17.10 -2.45
CA LYS A 215 16.72 -17.12 -3.74
C LYS A 215 16.95 -18.55 -4.26
N GLN A 216 17.26 -19.49 -3.36
CA GLN A 216 17.36 -20.91 -3.71
C GLN A 216 16.03 -21.49 -4.15
N ALA A 217 14.93 -21.16 -3.46
CA ALA A 217 13.59 -21.61 -3.82
C ALA A 217 13.16 -21.04 -5.19
N GLU A 218 13.39 -19.74 -5.44
CA GLU A 218 13.11 -19.11 -6.74
C GLU A 218 13.88 -19.78 -7.89
N ASN A 219 15.19 -20.03 -7.71
CA ASN A 219 15.99 -20.75 -8.69
C ASN A 219 15.48 -22.19 -8.91
N LEU A 220 15.08 -22.89 -7.85
CA LEU A 220 14.55 -24.25 -7.97
C LEU A 220 13.23 -24.27 -8.75
N THR A 221 12.35 -23.30 -8.53
CA THR A 221 11.10 -23.16 -9.29
C THR A 221 11.40 -22.92 -10.78
N MET A 222 12.38 -22.07 -11.11
CA MET A 222 12.78 -21.85 -12.50
C MET A 222 13.32 -23.11 -13.18
N GLU A 223 14.17 -23.88 -12.50
CA GLU A 223 14.67 -25.15 -13.05
C GLU A 223 13.55 -26.18 -13.20
N TYR A 224 12.59 -26.19 -12.27
CA TYR A 224 11.41 -27.05 -12.36
C TYR A 224 10.54 -26.70 -13.57
N ASP A 225 10.27 -25.42 -13.81
CA ASP A 225 9.52 -24.94 -14.97
C ASP A 225 10.24 -25.29 -16.27
N ARG A 226 11.57 -25.12 -16.33
CA ARG A 226 12.38 -25.52 -17.49
C ARG A 226 12.30 -27.02 -17.77
N LEU A 227 12.39 -27.85 -16.73
CA LEU A 227 12.29 -29.31 -16.85
C LEU A 227 10.90 -29.73 -17.35
N LEU A 228 9.85 -29.07 -16.88
CA LEU A 228 8.47 -29.28 -17.34
C LEU A 228 8.33 -28.96 -18.83
N GLU A 229 8.94 -27.88 -19.28
CA GLU A 229 8.94 -27.47 -20.69
C GLU A 229 9.73 -28.46 -21.56
N GLU A 230 10.92 -28.88 -21.14
CA GLU A 230 11.71 -29.94 -21.81
C GLU A 230 10.91 -31.26 -21.88
N HIS A 231 10.23 -31.64 -20.79
CA HIS A 231 9.40 -32.85 -20.76
C HIS A 231 8.21 -32.75 -21.71
N ALA A 232 7.54 -31.59 -21.79
CA ALA A 232 6.46 -31.35 -22.73
C ALA A 232 6.94 -31.42 -24.19
N GLN A 233 8.10 -30.85 -24.50
CA GLN A 233 8.71 -30.93 -25.84
C GLN A 233 9.03 -32.37 -26.22
N LEU A 234 9.65 -33.15 -25.32
CA LEU A 234 9.97 -34.56 -25.56
C LEU A 234 8.71 -35.41 -25.77
N GLN A 235 7.64 -35.16 -25.01
CA GLN A 235 6.35 -35.85 -25.20
C GLN A 235 5.71 -35.61 -26.57
N VAL A 236 5.96 -34.46 -27.22
CA VAL A 236 5.49 -34.17 -28.57
C VAL A 236 6.37 -34.83 -29.63
N ILE A 237 7.69 -34.86 -29.42
CA ILE A 237 8.67 -35.41 -30.39
C ILE A 237 8.64 -36.95 -30.43
N LEU A 238 8.41 -37.62 -29.30
CA LEU A 238 8.37 -39.09 -29.21
C LEU A 238 7.31 -39.75 -30.13
N PRO A 239 6.03 -39.32 -30.16
CA PRO A 239 5.04 -39.87 -31.07
C PRO A 239 5.32 -39.50 -32.53
N LEU A 240 5.88 -38.32 -32.81
CA LEU A 240 6.27 -37.91 -34.16
C LEU A 240 7.41 -38.78 -34.73
N SER A 241 8.44 -39.06 -33.93
CA SER A 241 9.55 -39.93 -34.34
C SER A 241 9.12 -41.40 -34.50
N TYR A 242 8.24 -41.90 -33.64
CA TYR A 242 7.65 -43.23 -33.77
C TYR A 242 6.76 -43.39 -35.02
N LEU A 243 5.98 -42.35 -35.38
CA LEU A 243 5.22 -42.34 -36.63
C LEU A 243 6.15 -42.29 -37.85
N ASN A 244 7.20 -41.47 -37.81
CA ASN A 244 8.13 -41.33 -38.93
C ASN A 244 8.98 -42.59 -39.16
N SER A 245 9.24 -43.41 -38.13
CA SER A 245 9.94 -44.69 -38.29
C SER A 245 9.05 -45.83 -38.81
N LYS A 246 7.72 -45.64 -38.80
CA LYS A 246 6.73 -46.67 -39.17
C LYS A 246 6.08 -46.41 -40.53
N VAL A 247 6.30 -45.23 -41.12
CA VAL A 247 5.95 -44.93 -42.51
C VAL A 247 7.09 -45.44 -43.41
N PRO A 248 6.88 -46.49 -44.24
CA PRO A 248 7.89 -46.92 -45.19
C PRO A 248 8.11 -45.81 -46.23
N ASN A 249 9.38 -45.46 -46.48
CA ASN A 249 9.81 -44.63 -47.59
C ASN A 249 9.34 -45.24 -48.91
N ASN A 250 8.13 -44.88 -49.36
CA ASN A 250 7.62 -45.27 -50.67
C ASN A 250 6.85 -44.08 -51.25
N CYS A 251 7.59 -43.14 -51.84
CA CYS A 251 7.17 -42.31 -52.98
C CYS A 251 8.26 -41.28 -53.27
N VAL A 252 9.16 -41.61 -54.20
CA VAL A 252 9.80 -40.62 -55.08
C VAL A 252 9.74 -41.21 -56.49
N LEU A 253 8.93 -40.57 -57.34
CA LEU A 253 9.04 -40.58 -58.80
C LEU A 253 9.79 -39.30 -59.20
#